data_AF-A0A399XSX7-F1
#
_entry.id   AF-A0A399XSX7-F1
#
_cell.length_a   1.000
_cell.length_b   1.000
_cell.length_c   1.000
_cell.angle_alpha   90.00
_cell.angle_beta   90.00
_cell.angle_gamma   90.00
#
_symmetry.space_group_name_H-M   'P 1'
#
loop_
_entity.id
_entity.type
_entity.pdbx_description
1 polymer ?
#
loop_
_entity_poly.entity_id
_entity_poly.type
_entity_poly.pdbx_seq_one_letter_code
_entity_poly.pdbx_strand_id
1 'polypeptide(L)'
;MLGKPLTLAAGLLVMVAISSACSDDDSQDDPQGPSSTTSATTTVSDAGRDDLQAALQQNRELWESQEIDDYSYAYTASDHSGASCTAGVDVRAAEVVTVEVLEGEPDLCPGTPEDLLVDSLFDEAEERISPNSVTAEEIPGVELSFDSEYGYLTAASFPYDPEASDNTESFEVEGLEAVEPGAEPQYSS
;
A
#
# COMPACT_ATOMS: atom_id res chain seq x y z
N MET A 1 20.68 13.16 -48.71
CA MET A 1 20.90 11.77 -49.18
C MET A 1 21.48 10.97 -48.03
N LEU A 2 21.00 9.74 -47.85
CA LEU A 2 21.31 8.73 -46.81
C LEU A 2 20.85 9.11 -45.39
N GLY A 3 20.01 8.37 -44.68
CA GLY A 3 19.43 7.03 -44.88
C GLY A 3 19.28 6.37 -43.50
N LYS A 4 18.04 6.22 -43.00
CA LYS A 4 17.69 5.47 -41.78
C LYS A 4 17.86 3.95 -42.00
N PRO A 5 18.00 3.16 -40.92
CA PRO A 5 16.87 2.31 -40.51
C PRO A 5 16.69 2.29 -38.97
N LEU A 6 15.54 2.70 -38.40
CA LEU A 6 14.37 1.87 -38.04
C LEU A 6 14.64 0.37 -37.82
N THR A 7 14.65 -0.06 -36.55
CA THR A 7 14.53 -1.46 -36.15
C THR A 7 13.13 -1.65 -35.54
N LEU A 8 12.29 -2.37 -36.27
CA LEU A 8 11.01 -2.92 -35.83
C LEU A 8 11.28 -4.29 -35.20
N ALA A 9 10.84 -4.53 -33.96
CA ALA A 9 10.78 -5.86 -33.40
C ALA A 9 9.36 -6.43 -33.55
N ALA A 10 9.25 -7.47 -34.39
CA ALA A 10 8.14 -8.43 -34.41
C ALA A 10 8.13 -9.18 -33.05
N GLY A 11 7.01 -9.50 -32.41
CA GLY A 11 5.83 -10.17 -32.95
C GLY A 11 5.84 -11.62 -32.47
N LEU A 12 5.05 -11.94 -31.44
CA LEU A 12 4.65 -13.32 -31.15
C LEU A 12 3.16 -13.33 -30.82
N LEU A 13 2.38 -13.84 -31.77
CA LEU A 13 0.94 -14.03 -31.69
C LEU A 13 0.72 -15.53 -31.49
N VAL A 14 0.28 -15.92 -30.29
CA VAL A 14 -0.09 -17.31 -29.99
C VAL A 14 -1.58 -17.47 -30.27
N MET A 15 -1.91 -18.17 -31.36
CA MET A 15 -3.25 -18.67 -31.62
C MET A 15 -3.50 -19.92 -30.76
N VAL A 16 -4.45 -19.84 -29.83
CA VAL A 16 -5.02 -21.02 -29.18
C VAL A 16 -6.29 -21.40 -29.93
N ALA A 17 -6.30 -22.62 -30.48
CA ALA A 17 -7.43 -23.19 -31.18
C ALA A 17 -8.46 -23.75 -30.19
N ILE A 18 -9.71 -23.34 -30.40
CA ILE A 18 -10.91 -23.77 -29.68
C ILE A 18 -11.26 -25.19 -30.12
N SER A 19 -11.35 -26.13 -29.18
CA SER A 19 -12.00 -27.42 -29.40
C SER A 19 -13.31 -27.44 -28.63
N SER A 20 -14.42 -27.29 -29.35
CA SER A 20 -15.77 -27.52 -28.83
C SER A 20 -15.99 -29.00 -28.56
N ALA A 21 -16.23 -29.34 -27.29
CA ALA A 21 -16.97 -30.53 -26.91
C ALA A 21 -18.21 -30.06 -26.16
N CYS A 22 -19.39 -30.36 -26.70
CA CYS A 22 -20.66 -30.11 -26.05
C CYS A 22 -20.82 -31.06 -24.88
N SER A 23 -21.16 -30.53 -23.71
CA SER A 23 -21.83 -31.24 -22.64
C SER A 23 -22.77 -30.24 -21.98
N ASP A 24 -24.06 -30.38 -22.29
CA ASP A 24 -25.14 -29.77 -21.54
C ASP A 24 -25.04 -30.23 -20.08
N ASP A 25 -24.71 -29.32 -19.16
CA ASP A 25 -24.94 -29.51 -17.74
C ASP A 25 -25.32 -28.14 -17.13
N ASP A 26 -26.55 -28.10 -16.66
CA ASP A 26 -27.25 -26.98 -16.05
C ASP A 26 -26.62 -26.70 -14.67
N SER A 27 -25.80 -25.64 -14.56
CA SER A 27 -25.25 -25.18 -13.28
C SER A 27 -25.01 -23.67 -13.31
N GLN A 28 -26.00 -22.96 -12.79
CA GLN A 28 -25.98 -21.65 -12.13
C GLN A 28 -24.84 -20.69 -12.48
N ASP A 29 -25.22 -19.60 -13.16
CA ASP A 29 -24.61 -18.28 -13.10
C ASP A 29 -24.32 -17.89 -11.63
N ASP A 30 -23.11 -18.17 -11.17
CA ASP A 30 -22.53 -17.55 -9.98
C ASP A 30 -21.89 -16.24 -10.45
N PRO A 31 -22.39 -15.06 -10.04
CA PRO A 31 -21.74 -13.81 -10.41
C PRO A 31 -20.34 -13.84 -9.82
N GLN A 32 -19.33 -13.86 -10.71
CA GLN A 32 -17.94 -13.70 -10.31
C GLN A 32 -17.84 -12.41 -9.50
N GLY A 33 -17.72 -12.54 -8.19
CA GLY A 33 -17.41 -11.44 -7.30
C GLY A 33 -16.12 -10.76 -7.76
N PRO A 34 -15.92 -9.48 -7.41
CA PRO A 34 -14.73 -8.74 -7.82
C PRO A 34 -13.48 -9.58 -7.51
N SER A 35 -12.66 -9.82 -8.53
CA SER A 35 -11.35 -10.43 -8.35
C SER A 35 -10.58 -9.59 -7.34
N SER A 36 -10.39 -10.13 -6.12
CA SER A 36 -9.46 -9.56 -5.17
C SER A 36 -8.07 -9.65 -5.78
N THR A 37 -7.56 -8.54 -6.30
CA THR A 37 -6.16 -8.42 -6.70
C THR A 37 -5.34 -8.57 -5.43
N THR A 38 -4.73 -9.74 -5.23
CA THR A 38 -3.79 -9.95 -4.13
C THR A 38 -2.47 -9.34 -4.58
N SER A 39 -2.16 -8.13 -4.13
CA SER A 39 -0.84 -7.54 -4.33
C SER A 39 0.22 -8.40 -3.64
N ALA A 40 1.38 -8.54 -4.29
CA ALA A 40 2.51 -9.21 -3.67
C ALA A 40 3.22 -8.22 -2.73
N THR A 41 3.52 -8.67 -1.51
CA THR A 41 4.18 -7.85 -0.48
C THR A 41 5.63 -8.31 -0.28
N THR A 42 6.54 -7.35 -0.06
CA THR A 42 7.91 -7.62 0.39
C THR A 42 8.11 -7.09 1.80
N THR A 43 8.56 -7.94 2.72
CA THR A 43 8.82 -7.58 4.12
C THR A 43 10.32 -7.53 4.40
N VAL A 44 10.77 -6.50 5.11
CA VAL A 44 12.12 -6.34 5.65
C VAL A 44 12.02 -6.39 7.17
N SER A 45 12.63 -7.42 7.77
CA SER A 45 12.66 -7.66 9.22
C SER A 45 14.05 -8.12 9.67
N ASP A 46 14.35 -7.98 10.97
CA ASP A 46 15.66 -8.31 11.57
C ASP A 46 16.87 -7.63 10.88
N ALA A 47 16.62 -6.54 10.15
CA ALA A 47 17.60 -5.86 9.32
C ALA A 47 18.35 -4.77 10.10
N GLY A 48 19.55 -4.39 9.64
CA GLY A 48 20.23 -3.23 10.19
C GLY A 48 19.50 -1.94 9.82
N ARG A 49 19.74 -0.86 10.58
CA ARG A 49 19.16 0.47 10.27
C ARG A 49 19.43 0.90 8.83
N ASP A 50 20.67 0.72 8.36
CA ASP A 50 21.07 1.09 7.00
C ASP A 50 20.26 0.33 5.94
N ASP A 51 19.92 -0.93 6.20
CA ASP A 51 19.12 -1.76 5.29
C ASP A 51 17.64 -1.32 5.30
N LEU A 52 17.08 -1.00 6.47
CA LEU A 52 15.73 -0.46 6.60
C LEU A 52 15.60 0.90 5.89
N GLN A 53 16.60 1.78 6.05
CA GLN A 53 16.66 3.07 5.37
C GLN A 53 16.77 2.91 3.85
N ALA A 54 17.61 1.98 3.38
CA ALA A 54 17.73 1.70 1.96
C ALA A 54 16.42 1.15 1.37
N ALA A 55 15.72 0.29 2.11
CA ALA A 55 14.43 -0.25 1.70
C ALA A 55 13.35 0.84 1.64
N LEU A 56 13.24 1.70 2.65
CA LEU A 56 12.32 2.84 2.64
C LEU A 56 12.58 3.76 1.45
N GLN A 57 13.85 4.14 1.22
CA GLN A 57 14.20 5.01 0.11
C GLN A 57 13.84 4.39 -1.24
N GLN A 58 14.22 3.12 -1.47
CA GLN A 58 13.94 2.43 -2.72
C GLN A 58 12.43 2.36 -3.01
N ASN A 59 11.63 2.06 -1.99
CA ASN A 59 10.19 1.90 -2.14
C ASN A 59 9.46 3.25 -2.26
N ARG A 60 9.94 4.29 -1.58
CA ARG A 60 9.48 5.68 -1.78
C ARG A 60 9.71 6.12 -3.22
N GLU A 61 10.91 5.89 -3.77
CA GLU A 61 11.22 6.20 -5.18
C GLU A 61 10.31 5.44 -6.16
N LEU A 62 9.95 4.19 -5.84
CA LEU A 62 9.01 3.40 -6.63
C LEU A 62 7.59 3.99 -6.58
N TRP A 63 7.11 4.35 -5.39
CA TRP A 63 5.81 4.99 -5.19
C TRP A 63 5.70 6.33 -5.94
N GLU A 64 6.68 7.21 -5.76
CA GLU A 64 6.73 8.51 -6.45
C GLU A 64 6.73 8.34 -7.98
N SER A 65 7.33 7.26 -8.50
CA SER A 65 7.36 6.98 -9.94
C SER A 65 6.01 6.54 -10.52
N GLN A 66 5.05 6.16 -9.68
CA GLN A 66 3.70 5.78 -10.14
C GLN A 66 2.84 6.99 -10.51
N GLU A 67 3.18 8.19 -10.01
CA GLU A 67 2.40 9.41 -10.21
C GLU A 67 0.91 9.25 -9.84
N ILE A 68 0.63 8.53 -8.73
CA ILE A 68 -0.73 8.25 -8.23
C ILE A 68 -1.13 9.34 -7.23
N ASP A 69 -1.97 10.27 -7.66
CA ASP A 69 -2.49 11.35 -6.81
C ASP A 69 -3.89 11.05 -6.22
N ASP A 70 -4.60 10.06 -6.80
CA ASP A 70 -5.96 9.69 -6.44
C ASP A 70 -6.01 8.20 -6.03
N TYR A 71 -6.34 7.93 -4.77
CA TYR A 71 -6.44 6.56 -4.27
C TYR A 71 -7.36 6.46 -3.05
N SER A 72 -7.76 5.25 -2.70
CA SER A 72 -8.48 4.96 -1.46
C SER A 72 -7.93 3.69 -0.83
N TYR A 73 -7.92 3.62 0.50
CA TYR A 73 -7.41 2.47 1.22
C TYR A 73 -7.99 2.37 2.64
N ALA A 74 -7.80 1.23 3.30
CA ALA A 74 -8.09 1.05 4.72
C ALA A 74 -6.79 1.16 5.53
N TYR A 75 -6.78 2.04 6.53
CA TYR A 75 -5.70 2.22 7.48
C TYR A 75 -6.09 1.60 8.82
N THR A 76 -5.24 0.74 9.39
CA THR A 76 -5.40 0.23 10.75
C THR A 76 -4.19 0.62 11.59
N ALA A 77 -4.42 1.30 12.71
CA ALA A 77 -3.40 1.53 13.74
C ALA A 77 -3.69 0.65 14.96
N SER A 78 -2.64 0.11 15.58
CA SER A 78 -2.73 -0.68 16.81
C SER A 78 -1.74 -0.21 17.86
N ASP A 79 -2.14 -0.28 19.13
CA ASP A 79 -1.27 0.00 20.28
C ASP A 79 -0.74 -1.28 20.94
N HIS A 80 0.19 -1.11 21.89
CA HIS A 80 0.77 -2.25 22.63
C HIS A 80 -0.30 -3.07 23.38
N SER A 81 -1.43 -2.45 23.74
CA SER A 81 -2.49 -3.07 24.54
C SER A 81 -3.37 -4.00 23.70
N GLY A 82 -3.18 -3.97 22.37
CA GLY A 82 -3.98 -4.67 21.39
C GLY A 82 -5.26 -3.93 21.03
N ALA A 83 -5.40 -2.67 21.46
CA ALA A 83 -6.47 -1.80 21.00
C ALA A 83 -6.11 -1.26 19.61
N SER A 84 -7.11 -1.13 18.75
CA SER A 84 -6.92 -0.69 17.37
C SER A 84 -8.03 0.22 16.89
N CYS A 85 -7.73 0.99 15.85
CA CYS A 85 -8.70 1.70 15.03
C CYS A 85 -8.46 1.38 13.57
N THR A 86 -9.54 1.12 12.83
CA THR A 86 -9.54 1.01 11.36
C THR A 86 -10.34 2.15 10.76
N ALA A 87 -9.74 2.88 9.82
CA ALA A 87 -10.34 3.98 9.09
C ALA A 87 -10.22 3.79 7.58
N GLY A 88 -11.28 4.11 6.84
CA GLY A 88 -11.24 4.27 5.39
C GLY A 88 -10.73 5.65 5.03
N VAL A 89 -9.76 5.72 4.13
CA VAL A 89 -9.10 6.96 3.70
C VAL A 89 -9.31 7.14 2.20
N ASP A 90 -9.83 8.30 1.81
CA ASP A 90 -9.88 8.73 0.41
C ASP A 90 -8.93 9.90 0.19
N VAL A 91 -8.07 9.75 -0.81
CA VAL A 91 -7.12 10.78 -1.26
C VAL A 91 -7.48 11.20 -2.67
N ARG A 92 -7.56 12.52 -2.89
CA ARG A 92 -7.79 13.11 -4.21
C ARG A 92 -6.83 14.27 -4.43
N ALA A 93 -6.20 14.32 -5.60
CA ALA A 93 -5.20 15.32 -5.95
C ALA A 93 -4.11 15.47 -4.85
N ALA A 94 -3.65 14.35 -4.30
CA ALA A 94 -2.68 14.27 -3.20
C ALA A 94 -3.13 14.93 -1.88
N GLU A 95 -4.43 15.14 -1.69
CA GLU A 95 -5.01 15.63 -0.44
C GLU A 95 -6.01 14.61 0.13
N VAL A 96 -5.96 14.36 1.44
CA VAL A 96 -6.97 13.53 2.10
C VAL A 96 -8.30 14.27 2.15
N VAL A 97 -9.30 13.74 1.46
CA VAL A 97 -10.64 14.35 1.36
C VAL A 97 -11.64 13.75 2.32
N THR A 98 -11.46 12.46 2.66
CA THR A 98 -12.34 11.73 3.57
C THR A 98 -11.52 10.83 4.48
N VAL A 99 -11.88 10.83 5.76
CA VAL A 99 -11.47 9.81 6.74
C VAL A 99 -12.74 9.34 7.43
N GLU A 100 -13.08 8.07 7.28
CA GLU A 100 -14.24 7.45 7.92
C GLU A 100 -13.77 6.35 8.87
N VAL A 101 -14.07 6.48 10.15
CA VAL A 101 -13.79 5.41 11.13
C VAL A 101 -14.74 4.25 10.84
N LEU A 102 -14.17 3.11 10.47
CA LEU A 102 -14.91 1.89 10.14
C LEU A 102 -15.12 1.05 11.39
N GLU A 103 -14.05 0.85 12.18
CA GLU A 103 -14.03 -0.02 13.36
C GLU A 103 -13.05 0.50 14.43
N GLY A 104 -13.24 0.09 15.69
CA GLY A 104 -12.29 0.34 16.78
C GLY A 104 -12.55 1.59 17.63
N GLU A 105 -11.55 1.99 18.42
CA GLU A 105 -11.65 3.12 19.36
C GLU A 105 -11.28 4.43 18.64
N PRO A 106 -12.20 5.42 18.54
CA PRO A 106 -11.97 6.63 17.75
C PRO A 106 -10.80 7.49 18.27
N ASP A 107 -10.48 7.37 19.55
CA ASP A 107 -9.36 8.08 20.17
C ASP A 107 -7.98 7.50 19.78
N LEU A 108 -7.96 6.31 19.16
CA LEU A 108 -6.76 5.67 18.61
C LEU A 108 -6.58 5.92 17.11
N CYS A 109 -7.60 6.46 16.44
CA CYS A 109 -7.47 6.79 15.03
C CYS A 109 -6.49 7.98 14.88
N PRO A 110 -5.67 8.01 13.82
CA PRO A 110 -4.66 9.02 13.62
C PRO A 110 -5.25 10.44 13.63
N GLY A 111 -4.47 11.35 14.22
CA GLY A 111 -4.97 12.64 14.69
C GLY A 111 -5.24 13.66 13.59
N THR A 112 -4.50 13.63 12.48
CA THR A 112 -4.71 14.55 11.36
C THR A 112 -4.79 13.84 10.01
N PRO A 113 -5.66 14.31 9.08
CA PRO A 113 -5.74 13.74 7.75
C PRO A 113 -4.40 13.78 6.98
N GLU A 114 -3.54 14.76 7.24
CA GLU A 114 -2.23 14.89 6.56
C GLU A 114 -1.30 13.72 6.92
N ASP A 115 -1.42 13.15 8.12
CA ASP A 115 -0.64 11.99 8.57
C ASP A 115 -1.04 10.69 7.81
N LEU A 116 -2.20 10.70 7.14
CA LEU A 116 -2.75 9.57 6.39
C LEU A 116 -2.43 9.61 4.89
N LEU A 117 -1.54 10.48 4.44
CA LEU A 117 -0.99 10.34 3.09
C LEU A 117 0.05 9.21 3.07
N VAL A 118 0.13 8.46 1.98
CA VAL A 118 1.17 7.42 1.82
C VAL A 118 2.57 8.00 2.03
N ASP A 119 2.82 9.22 1.55
CA ASP A 119 4.10 9.92 1.74
C ASP A 119 4.40 10.17 3.22
N SER A 120 3.37 10.56 3.99
CA SER A 120 3.48 10.78 5.44
C SER A 120 3.79 9.48 6.19
N LEU A 121 3.28 8.33 5.73
CA LEU A 121 3.61 7.03 6.32
C LEU A 121 5.09 6.67 6.11
N PHE A 122 5.69 7.06 4.98
CA PHE A 122 7.14 6.91 4.80
C PHE A 122 7.93 7.81 5.73
N ASP A 123 7.47 9.05 5.96
CA ASP A 123 8.11 9.99 6.87
C ASP A 123 8.01 9.52 8.33
N GLU A 124 6.87 8.98 8.75
CA GLU A 124 6.68 8.36 10.07
C GLU A 124 7.66 7.19 10.26
N ALA A 125 7.73 6.28 9.29
CA ALA A 125 8.63 5.14 9.37
C ALA A 125 10.10 5.59 9.42
N GLU A 126 10.50 6.60 8.63
CA GLU A 126 11.85 7.16 8.66
C GLU A 126 12.20 7.80 10.01
N GLU A 127 11.26 8.57 10.58
CA GLU A 127 11.43 9.18 11.90
C GLU A 127 11.63 8.10 12.97
N ARG A 128 10.82 7.04 12.95
CA ARG A 128 10.90 5.96 13.95
C ARG A 128 12.16 5.13 13.84
N ILE A 129 12.67 4.84 12.64
CA ILE A 129 13.95 4.11 12.52
C ILE A 129 15.18 5.00 12.72
N SER A 130 14.99 6.32 12.86
CA SER A 130 16.09 7.26 13.06
C SER A 130 16.89 6.94 14.34
N PRO A 131 18.18 7.30 14.40
CA PRO A 131 19.01 7.05 15.58
C PRO A 131 18.56 7.82 16.83
N ASN A 132 17.64 8.78 16.70
CA ASN A 132 17.10 9.53 17.83
C ASN A 132 15.81 8.92 18.40
N SER A 133 15.17 8.01 17.66
CA SER A 133 13.85 7.46 18.02
C SER A 133 13.94 6.01 18.50
N VAL A 134 14.73 5.17 17.81
CA VAL A 134 14.90 3.75 18.19
C VAL A 134 16.38 3.47 18.43
N THR A 135 16.72 2.77 19.52
CA THR A 135 18.11 2.41 19.81
C THR A 135 18.61 1.31 18.88
N ALA A 136 19.94 1.18 18.72
CA ALA A 136 20.50 0.10 17.90
C ALA A 136 20.14 -1.31 18.41
N GLU A 137 19.78 -1.46 19.69
CA GLU A 137 19.35 -2.72 20.30
C GLU A 137 17.89 -3.07 19.95
N GLU A 138 17.09 -2.07 19.62
CA GLU A 138 15.65 -2.20 19.30
C GLU A 138 15.40 -2.33 17.79
N ILE A 139 16.33 -1.85 16.95
CA ILE A 139 16.23 -1.95 15.49
C ILE A 139 15.86 -3.35 14.96
N PRO A 140 16.39 -4.47 15.50
CA PRO A 140 15.97 -5.80 15.05
C PRO A 140 14.47 -6.08 15.22
N GLY A 141 13.77 -5.38 16.11
CA GLY A 141 12.32 -5.50 16.31
C GLY A 141 11.47 -4.64 15.38
N VAL A 142 12.08 -3.94 14.41
CA VAL A 142 11.36 -3.18 13.39
C VAL A 142 11.08 -4.07 12.18
N GLU A 143 9.83 -4.07 11.72
CA GLU A 143 9.41 -4.75 10.51
C GLU A 143 8.69 -3.78 9.57
N LEU A 144 9.09 -3.73 8.32
CA LEU A 144 8.46 -2.90 7.28
C LEU A 144 8.02 -3.78 6.12
N SER A 145 6.78 -3.60 5.65
CA SER A 145 6.21 -4.32 4.53
C SER A 145 5.77 -3.37 3.44
N PHE A 146 6.06 -3.70 2.19
CA PHE A 146 5.81 -2.86 1.02
C PHE A 146 5.03 -3.61 -0.05
N ASP A 147 4.12 -2.93 -0.73
CA ASP A 147 3.55 -3.42 -1.98
C ASP A 147 4.66 -3.49 -3.05
N SER A 148 4.84 -4.65 -3.67
CA SER A 148 5.94 -4.87 -4.63
C SER A 148 5.70 -4.27 -6.01
N GLU A 149 4.46 -3.90 -6.34
CA GLU A 149 4.10 -3.27 -7.61
C GLU A 149 4.19 -1.75 -7.51
N TYR A 150 3.61 -1.19 -6.46
CA TYR A 150 3.47 0.25 -6.29
C TYR A 150 4.47 0.85 -5.31
N GLY A 151 5.08 0.06 -4.42
CA GLY A 151 6.12 0.51 -3.48
C GLY A 151 5.60 1.13 -2.18
N TYR A 152 4.31 1.40 -2.00
CA TYR A 152 3.82 1.99 -0.75
C TYR A 152 3.96 1.04 0.45
N LEU A 153 4.05 1.61 1.66
CA LEU A 153 4.03 0.86 2.91
C LEU A 153 2.67 0.19 3.12
N THR A 154 2.67 -1.13 3.21
CA THR A 154 1.48 -1.96 3.52
C THR A 154 1.41 -2.31 5.00
N ALA A 155 2.53 -2.32 5.71
CA ALA A 155 2.55 -2.41 7.15
C ALA A 155 3.87 -1.90 7.72
N ALA A 156 3.84 -1.40 8.94
CA ALA A 156 5.02 -1.15 9.75
C ALA A 156 4.75 -1.58 11.19
N SER A 157 5.73 -2.24 11.81
CA SER A 157 5.71 -2.63 13.22
C SER A 157 6.98 -2.15 13.88
N PHE A 158 6.83 -1.51 15.04
CA PHE A 158 7.94 -0.98 15.83
C PHE A 158 7.94 -1.61 17.22
N PRO A 159 9.11 -1.75 17.85
CA PRO A 159 9.17 -2.21 19.24
C PRO A 159 8.50 -1.20 20.18
N TYR A 160 7.79 -1.71 21.19
CA TYR A 160 7.15 -0.89 22.20
C TYR A 160 8.17 -0.02 22.96
N ASP A 161 7.97 1.29 22.90
CA ASP A 161 8.69 2.28 23.72
C ASP A 161 7.75 2.91 24.76
N PRO A 162 7.91 2.64 26.07
CA PRO A 162 7.08 3.23 27.12
C PRO A 162 7.30 4.73 27.34
N GLU A 163 8.36 5.32 26.77
CA GLU A 163 8.65 6.76 26.83
C GLU A 163 8.12 7.52 25.60
N ALA A 164 7.69 6.82 24.55
CA ALA A 164 7.07 7.43 23.38
C ALA A 164 5.75 8.12 23.76
N SER A 165 5.53 9.30 23.17
CA SER A 165 4.27 10.04 23.35
C SER A 165 3.14 9.52 22.46
N ASP A 166 3.49 8.71 21.47
CA ASP A 166 2.58 8.03 20.56
C ASP A 166 2.46 6.56 20.98
N ASN A 167 1.23 6.07 21.09
CA ASN A 167 0.96 4.69 21.49
C ASN A 167 0.90 3.74 20.29
N THR A 168 0.98 4.26 19.05
CA THR A 168 0.88 3.47 17.83
C THR A 168 2.12 2.60 17.65
N GLU A 169 2.00 1.32 17.96
CA GLU A 169 3.07 0.32 17.84
C GLU A 169 3.21 -0.18 16.41
N SER A 170 2.08 -0.28 15.69
CA SER A 170 2.04 -0.71 14.31
C SER A 170 0.93 -0.04 13.53
N PHE A 171 1.12 0.00 12.22
CA PHE A 171 0.05 0.31 11.28
C PHE A 171 0.03 -0.68 10.11
N GLU A 172 -1.14 -0.82 9.50
CA GLU A 172 -1.41 -1.63 8.31
C GLU A 172 -2.23 -0.81 7.31
N VAL A 173 -1.92 -0.98 6.03
CA VAL A 173 -2.56 -0.35 4.88
C VAL A 173 -3.02 -1.46 3.94
N GLU A 174 -4.33 -1.57 3.77
CA GLU A 174 -4.94 -2.61 2.95
C GLU A 174 -5.82 -2.03 1.84
N GLY A 175 -5.90 -2.77 0.73
CA GLY A 175 -6.85 -2.49 -0.34
C GLY A 175 -6.65 -1.13 -1.00
N LEU A 176 -5.40 -0.69 -1.18
CA LEU A 176 -5.14 0.54 -1.94
C LEU A 176 -5.61 0.37 -3.38
N GLU A 177 -6.59 1.17 -3.77
CA GLU A 177 -7.12 1.22 -5.12
C GLU A 177 -6.80 2.58 -5.74
N ALA A 178 -5.86 2.59 -6.69
CA ALA A 178 -5.56 3.78 -7.48
C ALA A 178 -6.72 4.10 -8.42
N VAL A 179 -7.15 5.35 -8.45
CA VAL A 179 -8.17 5.80 -9.40
C VAL A 179 -7.46 6.15 -10.70
N GLU A 180 -7.75 5.41 -11.78
CA GLU A 180 -7.11 5.70 -13.06
C GLU A 180 -7.40 7.15 -13.51
N PRO A 181 -6.37 7.91 -13.93
CA PRO A 181 -6.56 9.28 -14.37
C PRO A 181 -7.46 9.31 -15.61
N GLY A 182 -8.67 9.84 -15.44
CA GLY A 182 -9.68 9.95 -16.50
C GLY A 182 -10.87 8.97 -16.38
N ALA A 183 -10.92 8.13 -15.34
CA ALA A 183 -12.15 7.46 -14.96
C ALA A 183 -13.13 8.50 -14.37
N GLU A 184 -14.17 8.86 -15.12
CA GLU A 184 -15.22 9.74 -14.58
C GLU A 184 -15.85 9.06 -13.36
N PRO A 185 -15.92 9.73 -12.19
CA PRO A 185 -16.55 9.14 -11.01
C PRO A 185 -18.01 8.82 -11.35
N GLN A 186 -18.35 7.53 -11.31
CA GLN A 186 -19.70 7.05 -11.54
C GLN A 186 -20.54 7.34 -10.28
N TYR A 187 -20.99 8.58 -10.11
CA TYR A 187 -21.98 8.91 -9.09
C TYR A 187 -23.34 8.35 -9.53
N SER A 188 -23.74 7.22 -8.96
CA SER A 188 -25.13 6.74 -9.07
C SER A 188 -26.03 7.70 -8.30
N SER A 189 -26.93 8.38 -9.03
CA SER A 189 -27.95 9.27 -8.49
C SER A 189 -29.14 8.52 -7.89
#